data_AF-A0A4P7LN29-F1
#
_entry.id   AF-A0A4P7LN29-F1
#
_cell.length_a   1.000
_cell.length_b   1.000
_cell.length_c   1.000
_cell.angle_alpha   90.00
_cell.angle_beta   90.00
_cell.angle_gamma   90.00
#
_symmetry.space_group_name_H-M   'P 1'
#
loop_
_entity.id
_entity.type
_entity.pdbx_description
1 polymer ?
#
loop_
_entity_poly.entity_id
_entity_poly.type
_entity_poly.pdbx_seq_one_letter_code
_entity_poly.pdbx_strand_id
1 'polypeptide(L)'
;MATIRQRGSNWEAQIRRKGWPTLSRSFSTKADARAWATVIESEIERGVFIDRTEAEKNTLGDLIRRYLQEVSGQKKGAESERYRLTAMLRDPLAQVKVAALSGKLIAEWRDKRLKQVSGSTTNRDLNLISHVINVAGKEWGIHIDNAVSMVRRPAENRGRNRRLGHGNRNDSLPRSKRLHATQEVALLARVRIPVNVTADSGIVTADSALS
;
A
#
# COMPACT_ATOMS: atom_id res chain seq x y z
N MET A 1 19.44 8.21 40.61
CA MET A 1 18.60 8.79 41.66
C MET A 1 17.78 9.90 41.04
N ALA A 2 16.47 9.76 41.12
CA ALA A 2 15.53 10.76 40.65
C ALA A 2 15.56 12.00 41.55
N THR A 3 15.52 13.18 40.94
CA THR A 3 15.38 14.46 41.63
C THR A 3 13.92 14.90 41.56
N ILE A 4 13.32 15.21 42.70
CA ILE A 4 11.96 15.75 42.76
C ILE A 4 12.06 17.24 43.09
N ARG A 5 11.59 18.10 42.19
CA ARG A 5 11.56 19.55 42.38
C ARG A 5 10.13 20.07 42.45
N GLN A 6 9.88 21.08 43.26
CA GLN A 6 8.59 21.76 43.30
C GLN A 6 8.61 22.95 42.32
N ARG A 7 7.58 23.08 41.49
CA ARG A 7 7.39 24.20 40.56
C ARG A 7 5.99 24.79 40.78
N GLY A 8 5.90 25.80 41.64
CA GLY A 8 4.64 26.38 42.06
C GLY A 8 3.78 25.37 42.83
N SER A 9 2.57 25.11 42.33
CA SER A 9 1.64 24.12 42.89
C SER A 9 1.92 22.67 42.44
N ASN A 10 2.81 22.46 41.46
CA ASN A 10 3.08 21.14 40.89
C ASN A 10 4.45 20.59 41.34
N TRP A 11 4.56 19.27 41.36
CA TRP A 11 5.77 18.52 41.66
C TRP A 11 6.31 17.88 40.39
N GLU A 12 7.58 18.14 40.07
CA GLU A 12 8.23 17.56 38.90
C GLU A 12 9.29 16.56 39.33
N ALA A 13 9.15 15.32 38.88
CA ALA A 13 10.16 14.28 39.04
C ALA A 13 11.04 14.23 37.79
N GLN A 14 12.35 14.27 37.99
CA GLN A 14 13.36 14.23 36.93
C GLN A 14 14.33 13.06 37.18
N ILE A 15 14.49 12.19 36.19
CA ILE A 15 15.39 11.03 36.24
C ILE A 15 16.55 11.28 35.30
N ARG A 16 17.76 11.33 35.85
CA ARG A 16 19.01 11.46 35.10
C ARG A 16 19.86 10.23 35.37
N ARG A 17 20.04 9.37 34.36
CA ARG A 17 20.99 8.25 34.38
C ARG A 17 21.93 8.34 33.18
N LYS A 18 23.19 7.96 33.38
CA LYS A 18 24.20 7.95 32.31
C LYS A 18 23.78 6.97 31.22
N GLY A 19 23.80 7.42 29.96
CA GLY A 19 23.43 6.60 28.80
C GLY A 19 21.93 6.55 28.48
N TRP A 20 21.08 7.23 29.26
CA TRP A 20 19.64 7.32 29.01
C TRP A 20 19.20 8.77 28.79
N PRO A 21 18.15 9.02 27.98
CA PRO A 21 17.55 10.34 27.89
C PRO A 21 17.06 10.80 29.25
N THR A 22 17.09 12.11 29.48
CA THR A 22 16.55 12.67 30.72
C THR A 22 15.03 12.63 30.68
N LEU A 23 14.42 11.92 31.62
CA LEU A 23 12.97 11.81 31.74
C LEU A 23 12.48 12.80 32.79
N SER A 24 11.42 13.54 32.47
CA SER A 24 10.78 14.45 33.42
C SER A 24 9.28 14.39 33.30
N ARG A 25 8.58 14.30 34.43
CA ARG A 25 7.11 14.33 34.49
C ARG A 25 6.63 15.14 35.68
N SER A 26 5.56 15.90 35.46
CA SER A 26 4.92 16.74 36.48
C SER A 26 3.66 16.07 37.05
N PHE A 27 3.45 16.26 38.35
CA PHE A 27 2.39 15.67 39.17
C PHE A 27 1.81 16.74 40.12
N SER A 28 0.60 16.52 40.61
CA SER A 28 -0.04 17.39 41.61
C SER A 28 0.50 17.16 43.02
N THR A 29 0.96 15.94 43.33
CA THR A 29 1.47 15.58 44.66
C THR A 29 2.92 15.10 44.63
N LYS A 30 3.65 15.34 45.73
CA LYS A 30 5.02 14.85 45.93
C LYS A 30 5.07 13.32 45.97
N ALA A 31 4.04 12.70 46.56
CA ALA A 31 3.94 11.26 46.72
C ALA A 31 3.87 10.57 45.35
N ASP A 32 3.00 11.05 44.45
CA ASP A 32 2.86 10.52 43.09
C ASP A 32 4.16 10.69 42.29
N ALA A 33 4.79 11.86 42.40
CA ALA A 33 6.07 12.13 41.76
C ALA A 33 7.17 11.15 42.21
N ARG A 34 7.20 10.83 43.52
CA ARG A 34 8.16 9.86 44.08
C ARG A 34 7.85 8.42 43.66
N ALA A 35 6.58 8.03 43.70
CA ALA A 35 6.14 6.70 43.28
C ALA A 35 6.49 6.45 41.81
N TRP A 36 6.14 7.39 40.93
CA TRP A 36 6.51 7.32 39.51
C TRP A 36 8.02 7.23 39.31
N ALA A 37 8.80 8.07 39.99
CA ALA A 37 10.25 8.04 39.89
C ALA A 37 10.85 6.67 40.28
N THR A 38 10.32 6.06 41.34
CA THR A 38 10.79 4.76 41.85
C THR A 38 10.48 3.63 40.88
N VAL A 39 9.28 3.64 40.28
CA VAL A 39 8.87 2.65 39.27
C VAL A 39 9.79 2.74 38.05
N ILE A 40 10.01 3.94 37.51
CA ILE A 40 10.83 4.11 36.32
C ILE A 40 12.30 3.78 36.61
N GLU A 41 12.86 4.14 37.77
CA GLU A 41 14.22 3.72 38.14
C GLU A 41 14.34 2.20 38.23
N SER A 42 13.33 1.51 38.78
CA SER A 42 13.29 0.05 38.83
C SER A 42 13.21 -0.58 37.42
N GLU A 43 12.40 -0.01 36.52
CA GLU A 43 12.30 -0.47 35.13
C GLU A 43 13.63 -0.30 34.37
N ILE A 44 14.31 0.84 34.57
CA ILE A 44 15.64 1.09 33.97
C ILE A 44 16.68 0.13 34.52
N GLU A 45 16.68 -0.11 35.84
CA GLU A 45 17.59 -1.04 36.50
C GLU A 45 17.42 -2.48 36.01
N ARG A 46 16.17 -2.89 35.76
CA ARG A 46 15.84 -4.20 35.20
C ARG A 46 16.07 -4.29 33.69
N GLY A 47 16.37 -3.17 33.02
CA GLY A 47 16.55 -3.11 31.57
C GLY A 47 15.26 -3.29 30.76
N VAL A 48 14.08 -3.11 31.39
CA VAL A 48 12.76 -3.27 30.76
C VAL A 48 12.13 -1.91 30.39
N PHE A 49 12.80 -0.80 30.71
CA PHE A 49 12.27 0.53 30.43
C PHE A 49 12.12 0.77 28.92
N ILE A 50 10.90 1.12 28.52
CA ILE A 50 10.55 1.52 27.15
C ILE A 50 10.04 2.95 27.19
N ASP A 51 10.69 3.85 26.45
CA ASP A 51 10.25 5.23 26.34
C ASP A 51 8.97 5.32 25.48
N ARG A 52 7.82 5.43 26.16
CA ARG A 52 6.50 5.59 25.54
C ARG A 52 6.11 7.06 25.32
N THR A 53 7.00 8.00 25.62
CA THR A 53 6.69 9.44 25.52
C THR A 53 6.26 9.83 24.12
N GLU A 54 6.94 9.32 23.10
CA GLU A 54 6.58 9.57 21.70
C GLU A 54 5.27 8.88 21.29
N ALA A 55 4.96 7.72 21.88
CA ALA A 55 3.69 7.03 21.65
C ALA A 55 2.48 7.79 22.23
N GLU A 56 2.66 8.52 23.33
CA GLU A 56 1.60 9.31 23.99
C GLU A 56 1.35 10.67 23.31
N LYS A 57 2.34 11.19 22.59
CA LYS A 57 2.26 12.43 21.81
C LYS A 57 1.64 12.22 20.44
N ASN A 58 2.10 11.20 19.72
CA ASN A 58 1.70 10.97 18.34
C ASN A 58 0.35 10.26 18.25
N THR A 59 -0.41 10.57 17.21
CA THR A 59 -1.62 9.83 16.83
C THR A 59 -1.31 8.87 15.67
N LEU A 60 -2.19 7.88 15.45
CA LEU A 60 -2.06 7.00 14.28
C LEU A 60 -2.08 7.81 12.97
N GLY A 61 -2.86 8.89 12.92
CA GLY A 61 -2.92 9.78 11.77
C GLY A 61 -1.60 10.52 11.53
N ASP A 62 -0.87 10.89 12.58
CA ASP A 62 0.46 11.49 12.45
C ASP A 62 1.46 10.50 11.87
N LEU A 63 1.42 9.25 12.35
CA LEU A 63 2.24 8.17 11.79
C LEU A 63 1.94 7.94 10.31
N ILE A 64 0.66 7.90 9.94
CA ILE A 64 0.24 7.72 8.54
C ILE A 64 0.71 8.89 7.67
N ARG A 65 0.56 10.14 8.14
CA ARG A 65 1.03 11.33 7.40
C ARG A 65 2.53 11.29 7.16
N ARG A 66 3.31 10.96 8.19
CA ARG A 66 4.76 10.83 8.08
C ARG A 66 5.16 9.68 7.14
N TYR A 67 4.49 8.54 7.26
CA TYR A 67 4.71 7.39 6.38
C TYR A 67 4.43 7.73 4.91
N LEU A 68 3.38 8.52 4.64
CA LEU A 68 3.06 8.98 3.30
C LEU A 68 4.14 9.87 2.69
N GLN A 69 4.81 10.68 3.50
CA GLN A 69 5.89 11.57 3.07
C GLN A 69 7.21 10.82 2.85
N GLU A 70 7.56 9.91 3.76
CA GLU A 70 8.89 9.28 3.80
C GLU A 70 8.97 7.97 2.99
N VAL A 71 7.91 7.15 3.00
CA VAL A 71 7.98 5.75 2.51
C VAL A 71 7.17 5.49 1.25
N SER A 72 5.97 6.09 1.15
CA SER A 72 5.02 5.76 0.07
C SER A 72 5.57 6.08 -1.33
N GLY A 73 6.36 7.15 -1.48
CA GLY A 73 6.89 7.60 -2.79
C GLY A 73 7.88 6.65 -3.46
N GLN A 74 8.50 5.74 -2.72
CA GLN A 74 9.57 4.86 -3.21
C GLN A 74 9.07 3.53 -3.79
N LYS A 75 7.76 3.24 -3.72
CA LYS A 75 7.19 1.91 -4.02
C LYS A 75 6.44 1.86 -5.36
N LYS A 76 6.59 0.75 -6.09
CA LYS A 76 5.68 0.42 -7.21
C LYS A 76 4.26 0.22 -6.65
N GLY A 77 3.33 1.10 -7.01
CA GLY A 77 1.96 1.11 -6.47
C GLY A 77 1.66 2.18 -5.42
N ALA A 78 2.58 3.14 -5.24
CA ALA A 78 2.46 4.29 -4.33
C ALA A 78 1.08 4.97 -4.37
N GLU A 79 0.52 5.23 -5.55
CA GLU A 79 -0.78 5.92 -5.66
C GLU A 79 -1.94 5.13 -5.05
N SER A 80 -1.95 3.79 -5.18
CA SER A 80 -2.98 2.96 -4.57
C SER A 80 -2.85 2.91 -3.05
N GLU A 81 -1.63 2.89 -2.55
CA GLU A 81 -1.34 2.94 -1.10
C GLU A 81 -1.70 4.30 -0.52
N ARG A 82 -1.32 5.37 -1.22
CA ARG A 82 -1.63 6.76 -0.87
C ARG A 82 -3.14 6.98 -0.78
N TYR A 83 -3.89 6.56 -1.79
CA TYR A 83 -5.35 6.66 -1.77
C TYR A 83 -5.98 5.97 -0.54
N ARG A 84 -5.53 4.75 -0.19
CA ARG A 84 -6.04 4.01 0.97
C ARG A 84 -5.70 4.69 2.29
N LEU A 85 -4.45 5.12 2.46
CA LEU A 85 -4.02 5.83 3.67
C LEU A 85 -4.74 7.17 3.83
N THR A 86 -4.92 7.92 2.75
CA THR A 86 -5.69 9.17 2.78
C THR A 86 -7.16 8.91 3.13
N ALA A 87 -7.75 7.82 2.64
CA ALA A 87 -9.10 7.42 3.07
C ALA A 87 -9.14 7.05 4.56
N MET A 88 -8.10 6.38 5.06
CA MET A 88 -8.00 6.00 6.47
C MET A 88 -7.84 7.20 7.42
N LEU A 89 -7.15 8.26 6.98
CA LEU A 89 -7.02 9.52 7.74
C LEU A 89 -8.36 10.20 8.03
N ARG A 90 -9.43 9.85 7.30
CA ARG A 90 -10.79 10.38 7.52
C ARG A 90 -11.55 9.60 8.61
N ASP A 91 -11.06 8.43 8.99
CA ASP A 91 -11.71 7.61 10.01
C ASP A 91 -11.31 8.09 11.42
N PRO A 92 -12.21 8.03 12.43
CA PRO A 92 -11.87 8.37 13.81
C PRO A 92 -10.67 7.61 14.37
N LEU A 93 -10.36 6.42 13.86
CA LEU A 93 -9.18 5.66 14.26
C LEU A 93 -7.88 6.45 14.05
N ALA A 94 -7.82 7.36 13.08
CA ALA A 94 -6.64 8.19 12.84
C ALA A 94 -6.38 9.23 13.95
N GLN A 95 -7.37 9.57 14.76
CA GLN A 95 -7.21 10.52 15.88
C GLN A 95 -6.77 9.83 17.18
N VAL A 96 -6.76 8.50 17.21
CA VAL A 96 -6.38 7.73 18.39
C VAL A 96 -4.87 7.87 18.61
N LYS A 97 -4.48 8.20 19.84
CA LYS A 97 -3.09 8.20 20.28
C LYS A 97 -2.50 6.81 20.14
N VAL A 98 -1.26 6.71 19.67
CA VAL A 98 -0.69 5.38 19.38
C VAL A 98 -0.48 4.58 20.67
N ALA A 99 -0.23 5.24 21.81
CA ALA A 99 -0.22 4.60 23.13
C ALA A 99 -1.57 3.99 23.57
N ALA A 100 -2.69 4.53 23.07
CA ALA A 100 -4.03 4.04 23.35
C ALA A 100 -4.54 3.04 22.29
N LEU A 101 -3.73 2.76 21.26
CA LEU A 101 -4.12 1.87 20.18
C LEU A 101 -4.17 0.43 20.70
N SER A 102 -5.38 -0.13 20.74
CA SER A 102 -5.62 -1.49 21.21
C SER A 102 -6.15 -2.39 20.10
N GLY A 103 -5.96 -3.70 20.25
CA GLY A 103 -6.53 -4.69 19.33
C GLY A 103 -8.05 -4.58 19.22
N LYS A 104 -8.74 -4.15 20.29
CA LYS A 104 -10.18 -3.90 20.30
C LYS A 104 -10.58 -2.81 19.32
N LEU A 105 -9.90 -1.65 19.36
CA LEU A 105 -10.18 -0.54 18.44
C LEU A 105 -9.91 -0.94 16.98
N ILE A 106 -8.84 -1.69 16.73
CA ILE A 106 -8.54 -2.22 15.39
C ILE A 106 -9.62 -3.22 14.94
N ALA A 107 -10.13 -4.08 15.83
CA ALA A 107 -11.20 -5.02 15.51
C ALA A 107 -12.53 -4.32 15.20
N GLU A 108 -12.90 -3.30 15.98
CA GLU A 108 -14.09 -2.47 15.71
C GLU A 108 -13.99 -1.76 14.36
N TRP A 109 -12.82 -1.20 14.06
CA TRP A 109 -12.54 -0.58 12.77
C TRP A 109 -12.61 -1.60 11.62
N ARG A 110 -12.03 -2.80 11.79
CA ARG A 110 -12.12 -3.90 10.82
C ARG A 110 -13.58 -4.26 10.53
N ASP A 111 -14.41 -4.38 11.56
CA ASP A 111 -15.80 -4.79 11.41
C ASP A 111 -16.64 -3.70 10.74
N LYS A 112 -16.36 -2.42 11.03
CA LYS A 112 -16.91 -1.29 10.28
C LYS A 112 -16.50 -1.34 8.81
N ARG A 113 -15.23 -1.66 8.53
CA ARG A 113 -14.66 -1.70 7.18
C ARG A 113 -15.24 -2.85 6.35
N LEU A 114 -15.44 -4.02 6.95
CA LEU A 114 -16.05 -5.19 6.30
C LEU A 114 -17.48 -4.96 5.81
N LYS A 115 -18.20 -3.97 6.36
CA LYS A 115 -19.53 -3.57 5.84
C LYS A 115 -19.45 -2.85 4.50
N GLN A 116 -18.29 -2.30 4.15
CA GLN A 116 -18.10 -1.47 2.95
C GLN A 116 -17.24 -2.14 1.88
N VAL A 117 -16.28 -2.97 2.28
CA VAL A 117 -15.30 -3.57 1.37
C VAL A 117 -15.12 -5.08 1.62
N SER A 118 -14.59 -5.78 0.62
CA SER A 118 -14.30 -7.21 0.72
C SER A 118 -13.21 -7.53 1.74
N GLY A 119 -13.22 -8.78 2.26
CA GLY A 119 -12.23 -9.24 3.24
C GLY A 119 -10.79 -9.13 2.74
N SER A 120 -10.54 -9.38 1.45
CA SER A 120 -9.21 -9.19 0.84
C SER A 120 -8.75 -7.72 0.89
N THR A 121 -9.66 -6.76 0.69
CA THR A 121 -9.33 -5.33 0.81
C THR A 121 -9.08 -4.94 2.26
N THR A 122 -9.91 -5.38 3.20
CA THR A 122 -9.67 -5.15 4.64
C THR A 122 -8.34 -5.73 5.09
N ASN A 123 -7.95 -6.91 4.59
CA ASN A 123 -6.64 -7.50 4.88
C ASN A 123 -5.47 -6.64 4.36
N ARG A 124 -5.62 -6.01 3.18
CA ARG A 124 -4.62 -5.06 2.67
C ARG A 124 -4.53 -3.82 3.54
N ASP A 125 -5.66 -3.26 3.97
CA ASP A 125 -5.68 -2.09 4.83
C ASP A 125 -5.04 -2.43 6.20
N LEU A 126 -5.35 -3.59 6.80
CA LEU A 126 -4.71 -4.07 8.04
C LEU A 126 -3.19 -4.27 7.90
N ASN A 127 -2.74 -4.84 6.78
CA ASN A 127 -1.30 -4.99 6.51
C ASN A 127 -0.60 -3.64 6.44
N LEU A 128 -1.26 -2.64 5.89
CA LEU A 128 -0.71 -1.31 5.77
C LEU A 128 -0.55 -0.63 7.14
N ILE A 129 -1.57 -0.74 8.00
CA ILE A 129 -1.50 -0.28 9.39
C ILE A 129 -0.35 -0.97 10.14
N SER A 130 -0.28 -2.30 10.01
CA SER A 130 0.78 -3.10 10.63
C SER A 130 2.17 -2.63 10.18
N HIS A 131 2.33 -2.32 8.89
CA HIS A 131 3.60 -1.82 8.37
C HIS A 131 3.94 -0.41 8.86
N VAL A 132 2.97 0.51 8.91
CA VAL A 132 3.16 1.86 9.47
C VAL A 132 3.65 1.79 10.92
N ILE A 133 3.02 0.94 11.75
CA ILE A 133 3.42 0.77 13.16
C ILE A 133 4.84 0.18 13.25
N ASN A 134 5.17 -0.80 12.41
CA ASN A 134 6.50 -1.41 12.40
C ASN A 134 7.60 -0.42 11.97
N VAL A 135 7.32 0.43 10.96
CA VAL A 135 8.23 1.51 10.55
C VAL A 135 8.41 2.53 11.68
N ALA A 136 7.31 2.91 12.33
CA ALA A 136 7.37 3.84 13.47
C ALA A 136 8.25 3.31 14.62
N GLY A 137 8.17 2.01 14.92
CA GLY A 137 9.05 1.39 15.91
C GLY A 137 10.51 1.34 15.49
N LYS A 138 10.80 0.97 14.24
CA LYS A 138 12.18 0.75 13.78
C LYS A 138 12.92 2.03 13.43
N GLU A 139 12.25 2.97 12.78
CA GLU A 139 12.90 4.15 12.17
C GLU A 139 12.65 5.41 13.00
N TRP A 140 11.50 5.53 13.65
CA TRP A 140 11.13 6.75 14.39
C TRP A 140 11.30 6.61 15.91
N GLY A 141 11.73 5.44 16.38
CA GLY A 141 11.95 5.18 17.81
C GLY A 141 10.64 5.14 18.63
N ILE A 142 9.49 5.01 17.97
CA ILE A 142 8.17 4.98 18.63
C ILE A 142 7.86 3.53 19.01
N HIS A 143 8.30 3.14 20.21
CA HIS A 143 8.23 1.76 20.68
C HIS A 143 6.80 1.38 21.10
N ILE A 144 6.09 0.67 20.22
CA ILE A 144 4.71 0.24 20.42
C ILE A 144 4.52 -1.17 19.90
N ASP A 145 3.82 -1.99 20.68
CA ASP A 145 3.44 -3.32 20.25
C ASP A 145 2.39 -3.26 19.14
N ASN A 146 2.58 -4.10 18.12
CA ASN A 146 1.70 -4.07 16.96
C ASN A 146 0.32 -4.64 17.30
N ALA A 147 -0.62 -3.75 17.66
CA ALA A 147 -2.00 -4.09 18.00
C ALA A 147 -2.76 -4.87 16.90
N VAL A 148 -2.32 -4.76 15.63
CA VAL A 148 -2.92 -5.49 14.51
C VAL A 148 -2.63 -6.99 14.58
N SER A 149 -1.50 -7.40 15.16
CA SER A 149 -1.15 -8.82 15.31
C SER A 149 -2.14 -9.60 16.20
N MET A 150 -2.81 -8.89 17.10
CA MET A 150 -3.79 -9.42 18.04
C MET A 150 -5.19 -9.60 17.42
N VAL A 151 -5.40 -9.14 16.18
CA VAL A 151 -6.72 -9.14 15.53
C VAL A 151 -6.86 -10.29 14.56
N ARG A 152 -7.95 -11.06 14.69
CA ARG A 152 -8.30 -12.12 13.73
C ARG A 152 -8.51 -11.53 12.34
N ARG A 153 -7.80 -12.07 11.35
CA ARG A 153 -7.91 -11.64 9.96
C ARG A 153 -9.22 -12.14 9.32
N PRO A 154 -9.93 -11.30 8.55
CA PRO A 154 -11.06 -11.73 7.75
C PRO A 154 -10.67 -12.82 6.75
N ALA A 155 -11.60 -13.73 6.47
CA ALA A 155 -11.43 -14.72 5.42
C ALA A 155 -11.17 -14.02 4.08
N GLU A 156 -10.15 -14.48 3.36
CA GLU A 156 -9.87 -13.94 2.04
C GLU A 156 -10.96 -14.39 1.05
N ASN A 157 -11.42 -13.46 0.21
CA ASN A 157 -12.41 -13.80 -0.81
C ASN A 157 -11.82 -14.85 -1.75
N ARG A 158 -12.66 -15.83 -2.15
CA ARG A 158 -12.29 -16.79 -3.19
C ARG A 158 -11.77 -16.03 -4.41
N GLY A 159 -10.56 -16.38 -4.84
CA GLY A 159 -9.94 -15.77 -6.02
C GLY A 159 -10.91 -15.84 -7.19
N ARG A 160 -11.11 -14.71 -7.89
CA ARG A 160 -11.83 -14.72 -9.17
C ARG A 160 -10.97 -15.50 -10.15
N ASN A 161 -11.25 -16.80 -10.29
CA ASN A 161 -10.61 -17.63 -11.29
C ASN A 161 -11.19 -17.26 -12.65
N ARG A 162 -10.75 -16.13 -13.20
CA ARG A 162 -10.99 -15.80 -14.61
C ARG A 162 -10.08 -16.71 -15.42
N ARG A 163 -10.43 -18.00 -15.51
CA ARG A 163 -9.91 -18.85 -16.58
C ARG A 163 -10.39 -18.20 -17.86
N LEU A 164 -9.47 -17.75 -18.70
CA LEU A 164 -9.78 -17.56 -20.11
C LEU A 164 -10.13 -18.98 -20.60
N GLY A 165 -11.42 -19.29 -20.68
CA GLY A 165 -11.84 -20.58 -21.21
C GLY A 165 -11.26 -20.73 -22.61
N HIS A 166 -10.46 -21.77 -22.82
CA HIS A 166 -10.16 -22.25 -24.16
C HIS A 166 -11.46 -22.76 -24.77
N GLY A 167 -12.26 -21.87 -25.35
CA GLY A 167 -13.62 -22.23 -25.78
C GLY A 167 -14.50 -21.08 -26.26
N ASN A 168 -13.93 -20.06 -26.92
CA ASN A 168 -14.50 -19.49 -28.13
C ASN A 168 -13.44 -18.55 -28.76
N ARG A 169 -12.73 -19.05 -29.77
CA ARG A 169 -11.68 -18.31 -30.47
C ARG A 169 -12.27 -17.35 -31.54
N ASN A 170 -13.59 -17.17 -31.59
CA ASN A 170 -14.30 -16.51 -32.69
C ASN A 170 -15.17 -15.30 -32.31
N ASP A 171 -14.95 -14.60 -31.18
CA ASP A 171 -15.75 -13.39 -30.91
C ASP A 171 -15.03 -12.26 -30.17
N SER A 172 -13.83 -11.91 -30.65
CA SER A 172 -13.22 -10.60 -30.37
C SER A 172 -12.12 -10.26 -31.39
N LEU A 173 -12.52 -10.06 -32.64
CA LEU A 173 -11.73 -9.19 -33.52
C LEU A 173 -12.09 -7.73 -33.17
N PRO A 174 -11.11 -6.83 -32.97
CA PRO A 174 -11.40 -5.43 -32.71
C PRO A 174 -12.13 -4.82 -33.92
N ARG A 175 -13.08 -3.92 -33.62
CA ARG A 175 -13.93 -3.15 -34.56
C ARG A 175 -13.16 -2.21 -35.53
N SER A 176 -11.85 -2.37 -35.64
CA SER A 176 -10.92 -1.55 -36.42
C SER A 176 -10.30 -2.39 -37.54
N LYS A 177 -11.05 -2.59 -38.62
CA LYS A 177 -10.61 -2.89 -40.00
C LYS A 177 -11.86 -3.26 -40.81
N ARG A 178 -12.72 -2.28 -41.07
CA ARG A 178 -13.79 -2.34 -42.07
C ARG A 178 -13.79 -1.06 -42.91
N LEU A 179 -12.62 -0.65 -43.39
CA LEU A 179 -12.46 0.29 -44.50
C LEU A 179 -11.16 -0.13 -45.20
N HIS A 180 -11.12 -0.04 -46.53
CA HIS A 180 -10.07 -0.51 -47.45
C HIS A 180 -10.21 -1.96 -47.95
N ALA A 181 -11.34 -2.24 -48.60
CA ALA A 181 -11.40 -3.27 -49.65
C ALA A 181 -12.47 -2.87 -50.69
N THR A 182 -12.36 -1.66 -51.25
CA THR A 182 -13.18 -1.25 -52.42
C THR A 182 -12.60 -0.03 -53.16
N GLN A 183 -11.26 0.11 -53.18
CA GLN A 183 -10.62 1.20 -53.94
C GLN A 183 -9.16 0.86 -54.28
N GLU A 184 -8.96 -0.13 -55.14
CA GLU A 184 -7.69 -0.31 -55.86
C GLU A 184 -7.93 -0.73 -57.32
N VAL A 185 -9.05 -0.27 -57.89
CA VAL A 185 -9.22 -0.19 -59.34
C VAL A 185 -9.05 1.29 -59.68
N ALA A 186 -8.00 1.61 -60.44
CA ALA A 186 -7.59 2.94 -60.92
C ALA A 186 -6.61 3.74 -60.04
N LEU A 187 -5.31 3.42 -60.12
CA LEU A 187 -4.27 4.39 -60.52
C LEU A 187 -2.92 3.67 -60.63
N LEU A 188 -2.42 3.47 -61.86
CA LEU A 188 -1.01 3.62 -62.27
C LEU A 188 -0.86 3.08 -63.69
N ALA A 189 -1.54 3.77 -64.60
CA ALA A 189 -1.06 3.86 -65.97
C ALA A 189 0.25 4.66 -65.98
N ARG A 190 1.23 4.14 -66.73
CA ARG A 190 2.38 4.79 -67.40
C ARG A 190 3.74 4.21 -66.99
N VAL A 191 4.24 3.25 -67.76
CA VAL A 191 5.38 3.50 -68.67
C VAL A 191 5.15 2.70 -69.95
N ARG A 192 5.28 3.42 -71.06
CA ARG A 192 5.10 3.01 -72.45
C ARG A 192 6.48 2.82 -73.06
N ILE A 193 6.76 1.66 -73.65
CA ILE A 193 7.72 1.53 -74.77
C ILE A 193 7.13 0.52 -75.77
N PRO A 194 6.83 0.92 -77.01
CA PRO A 194 6.41 0.03 -78.09
C PRO A 194 7.54 -0.16 -79.13
N VAL A 195 7.65 -1.35 -79.71
CA VAL A 195 8.16 -1.61 -81.08
C VAL A 195 7.71 -3.03 -81.47
N ASN A 196 6.65 -3.16 -82.28
CA ASN A 196 6.62 -3.38 -83.75
C ASN A 196 7.19 -4.76 -84.18
N VAL A 197 6.34 -5.69 -84.65
CA VAL A 197 6.00 -5.97 -86.09
C VAL A 197 7.08 -6.87 -86.72
N THR A 198 6.86 -8.06 -87.31
CA THR A 198 5.82 -8.56 -88.24
C THR A 198 6.07 -10.05 -88.52
N ALA A 199 5.04 -10.77 -89.00
CA ALA A 199 5.07 -11.92 -89.92
C ALA A 199 5.76 -13.21 -89.38
N ASP A 200 5.44 -14.43 -89.80
CA ASP A 200 4.85 -14.93 -91.03
C ASP A 200 4.39 -16.40 -90.77
N SER A 201 3.46 -16.90 -91.62
CA SER A 201 3.24 -18.31 -92.06
C SER A 201 3.64 -19.50 -91.15
N GLY A 202 2.84 -20.54 -90.92
CA GLY A 202 1.84 -21.23 -91.74
C GLY A 202 2.12 -22.75 -91.70
N ILE A 203 1.05 -23.58 -91.66
CA ILE A 203 0.91 -24.98 -92.16
C ILE A 203 1.84 -26.05 -91.51
N VAL A 204 1.43 -27.21 -90.98
CA VAL A 204 0.97 -28.50 -91.57
C VAL A 204 0.74 -29.44 -90.35
N THR A 205 -0.45 -30.01 -90.07
CA THR A 205 -0.98 -31.35 -90.46
C THR A 205 -0.14 -32.58 -90.05
N ALA A 206 -0.88 -33.65 -89.68
CA ALA A 206 -0.47 -35.05 -89.49
C ALA A 206 0.23 -35.37 -88.15
N ASP A 207 0.07 -36.51 -87.51
CA ASP A 207 -0.78 -37.70 -87.58
C ASP A 207 -0.21 -38.59 -86.45
N SER A 208 -1.04 -39.41 -85.80
CA SER A 208 -0.69 -40.73 -85.25
C SER A 208 -1.67 -41.15 -84.15
N ALA A 209 -2.50 -42.10 -84.56
CA ALA A 209 -3.33 -43.01 -83.80
C ALA A 209 -2.77 -43.49 -82.46
N LEU A 210 -3.67 -43.85 -81.54
CA LEU A 210 -3.58 -45.09 -80.75
C LEU A 210 -4.96 -45.46 -80.18
N SER A 211 -5.47 -46.60 -80.68
CA SER A 211 -6.50 -47.53 -80.16
C SER A 211 -7.96 -47.08 -80.08
#